data_AF-A0A519UBK9-F1
#
_entry.id   AF-A0A519UBK9-F1
#
_cell.length_a   1.000
_cell.length_b   1.000
_cell.length_c   1.000
_cell.angle_alpha   90.00
_cell.angle_beta   90.00
_cell.angle_gamma   90.00
#
_symmetry.space_group_name_H-M   'P 1'
#
loop_
_entity.id
_entity.type
_entity.pdbx_description
1 polymer ?
#
loop_
_entity_poly.entity_id
_entity_poly.type
_entity_poly.pdbx_seq_one_letter_code
_entity_poly.pdbx_strand_id
1 'polypeptide(L)' 'HDGEYCWFLTRAVPIRDEQGQLMRWLGTNTDVTKMRELQEQLQNSYADLEAKVTFRNLELEHEVQKLRKQVAQN' A
#
# COMPACT_ATOMS: atom_id res chain seq x y z
N HIS A 1 4.80 24.99 -12.31
CA HIS A 1 5.44 23.67 -12.13
C HIS A 1 6.50 23.85 -11.08
N ASP A 2 6.19 23.41 -9.86
CA ASP A 2 6.57 24.16 -8.66
C ASP A 2 7.81 23.56 -7.97
N GLY A 3 8.68 22.89 -8.73
CA GLY A 3 9.94 22.32 -8.23
C GLY A 3 9.78 21.09 -7.33
N GLU A 4 8.57 20.54 -7.21
CA GLU A 4 8.31 19.37 -6.37
C GLU A 4 8.84 18.08 -6.98
N TYR A 5 9.32 17.19 -6.11
CA TYR A 5 9.79 15.87 -6.50
C TYR A 5 8.58 14.95 -6.76
N CYS A 6 8.49 14.43 -7.99
CA CYS A 6 7.48 13.44 -8.39
C CYS A 6 8.11 12.06 -8.64
N TRP A 7 7.31 11.02 -8.39
CA TRP A 7 7.64 9.65 -8.79
C TRP A 7 7.17 9.40 -10.21
N PHE A 8 8.10 9.01 -11.08
CA PHE A 8 7.78 8.60 -12.45
C PHE A 8 7.94 7.11 -12.65
N LEU A 9 6.95 6.50 -13.30
CA LEU A 9 7.10 5.20 -13.93
C LEU A 9 7.67 5.42 -15.34
N THR A 10 8.95 5.10 -15.49
CA THR A 10 9.65 5.16 -16.77
C THR A 10 9.65 3.79 -17.43
N ARG A 11 9.28 3.74 -18.71
CA ARG A 11 9.44 2.57 -19.58
C ARG A 11 10.12 3.00 -20.85
N ALA A 12 11.17 2.30 -21.27
CA ALA A 12 11.90 2.62 -22.49
C ALA A 12 12.39 1.35 -23.20
N VAL A 13 12.46 1.43 -24.52
CA VAL A 13 13.02 0.42 -25.41
C VAL A 13 14.11 1.05 -26.28
N PRO A 14 15.21 0.32 -26.57
CA PRO A 14 16.23 0.81 -27.48
C PRO A 14 15.75 0.62 -28.92
N ILE A 15 15.89 1.67 -29.72
CA ILE A 15 15.78 1.60 -31.18
C ILE A 15 17.20 1.39 -31.71
N ARG A 16 17.36 0.35 -32.52
CA ARG A 16 18.63 -0.03 -33.15
C ARG A 16 18.51 0.10 -34.66
N ASP A 17 19.64 0.29 -35.34
CA ASP A 17 19.70 0.19 -36.79
C ASP A 17 19.71 -1.28 -37.26
N GLU A 18 19.81 -1.47 -38.58
CA GLU A 18 19.84 -2.80 -39.22
C GLU A 18 21.06 -3.63 -38.82
N GLN A 19 22.16 -2.98 -38.39
CA GLN A 19 23.37 -3.62 -37.89
C GLN A 19 23.31 -3.88 -36.38
N GLY A 20 22.20 -3.52 -35.72
CA GLY A 20 21.99 -3.70 -34.28
C GLY A 20 22.65 -2.63 -33.40
N GLN A 21 23.25 -1.59 -33.97
CA GLN A 21 23.84 -0.48 -33.22
C GLN A 21 22.74 0.35 -32.58
N LEU A 22 22.99 0.83 -31.35
CA LEU A 22 22.03 1.64 -30.61
C LEU A 22 21.92 3.04 -31.25
N MET A 23 20.73 3.40 -31.73
CA MET A 23 20.46 4.71 -32.32
C MET A 23 19.87 5.69 -31.30
N ARG A 24 18.87 5.23 -30.55
CA ARG A 24 18.20 6.04 -29.51
C ARG A 24 17.37 5.17 -28.57
N TRP A 25 16.93 5.76 -27.47
CA TRP A 25 15.90 5.18 -26.61
C TRP A 25 14.56 5.86 -26.89
N LEU A 26 13.51 5.05 -27.04
CA LEU A 26 12.14 5.53 -27.08
C LEU A 26 11.47 5.11 -25.78
N GLY A 27 10.83 6.04 -25.09
CA GLY A 27 10.19 5.74 -23.82
C GLY A 27 9.08 6.70 -23.43
N THR A 28 8.37 6.32 -22.39
CA THR A 28 7.30 7.09 -21.76
C THR A 28 7.62 7.31 -20.29
N ASN A 29 7.32 8.50 -19.79
CA ASN A 29 7.37 8.82 -18.36
C ASN A 29 5.94 9.15 -17.92
N THR A 30 5.41 8.38 -16.97
CA THR A 30 4.10 8.64 -16.39
C THR A 30 4.28 9.06 -14.94
N ASP A 31 3.76 10.22 -14.55
CA ASP A 31 3.71 10.61 -13.14
C ASP A 31 2.77 9.66 -12.40
N VAL A 32 3.30 8.96 -11.39
CA VAL A 32 2.57 8.01 -10.57
C VAL A 32 2.50 8.44 -9.11
N THR A 33 2.92 9.67 -8.79
CA THR A 33 2.99 10.20 -7.42
C THR A 33 1.65 10.02 -6.71
N LYS A 34 0.56 10.47 -7.34
CA LYS A 34 -0.76 10.40 -6.74
C LYS A 34 -1.24 8.97 -6.46
N MET A 35 -0.94 8.05 -7.38
CA MET A 35 -1.31 6.65 -7.23
C MET A 35 -0.58 6.02 -6.04
N ARG A 36 0.71 6.34 -5.88
CA ARG A 36 1.51 5.86 -4.75
C ARG A 36 1.00 6.40 -3.42
N GLU A 37 0.72 7.70 -3.33
CA GLU A 37 0.16 8.31 -2.12
C GLU A 37 -1.15 7.66 -1.68
N LEU A 38 -2.06 7.43 -2.64
CA LEU A 38 -3.34 6.77 -2.34
C LEU A 38 -3.14 5.32 -1.88
N GLN A 39 -2.20 4.60 -2.48
CA GLN A 39 -1.88 3.23 -2.08
C GLN A 39 -1.29 3.19 -0.66
N GLU A 40 -0.41 4.13 -0.31
CA GLU A 40 0.17 4.24 1.04
C GLU A 40 -0.90 4.61 2.07
N GLN A 41 -1.78 5.58 1.75
CA GLN A 41 -2.90 5.94 2.62
C GLN A 41 -3.83 4.75 2.87
N LEU A 42 -4.10 3.96 1.83
CA LEU A 42 -4.93 2.76 1.93
C LEU A 42 -4.26 1.69 2.81
N GLN A 43 -2.97 1.42 2.61
CA GLN A 43 -2.21 0.49 3.44
C GLN A 43 -2.20 0.89 4.91
N ASN A 44 -1.98 2.18 5.19
CA ASN A 44 -1.99 2.70 6.56
C ASN A 44 -3.38 2.55 7.20
N SER A 45 -4.45 2.81 6.44
CA SER A 45 -5.82 2.67 6.93
C SER A 45 -6.16 1.21 7.25
N TYR A 46 -5.70 0.25 6.43
CA TYR A 46 -5.89 -1.17 6.71
C TYR A 46 -5.13 -1.62 7.96
N ALA A 47 -3.88 -1.18 8.13
CA ALA A 47 -3.08 -1.53 9.30
C ALA A 47 -3.71 -1.00 10.61
N ASP A 48 -4.21 0.24 10.59
CA ASP A 48 -4.94 0.83 11.72
C ASP A 48 -6.22 0.07 12.04
N LEU A 49 -7.00 -0.29 11.02
CA LEU A 49 -8.23 -1.06 11.21
C LEU A 49 -7.94 -2.45 11.77
N GLU A 50 -6.91 -3.13 11.26
CA GLU A 50 -6.49 -4.45 11.73
C GLU A 50 -6.06 -4.42 13.21
N ALA A 51 -5.31 -3.40 13.61
CA ALA A 51 -4.92 -3.20 15.01
C ALA A 51 -6.16 -3.00 15.91
N LYS A 52 -7.12 -2.17 15.47
CA LYS A 52 -8.38 -1.94 16.20
C LYS A 52 -9.22 -3.21 16.34
N VAL A 53 -9.35 -3.98 15.27
CA VAL A 53 -10.09 -5.26 15.28
C VAL A 53 -9.42 -6.24 16.24
N THR A 54 -8.10 -6.38 16.16
CA THR A 54 -7.33 -7.27 17.04
C THR A 54 -7.52 -6.90 18.50
N PHE A 55 -7.40 -5.62 18.83
CA PHE A 55 -7.61 -5.12 20.19
C PHE A 55 -9.04 -5.40 20.67
N ARG A 56 -10.05 -5.08 19.85
CA ARG A 56 -11.45 -5.30 20.23
C ARG A 56 -11.79 -6.79 20.40
N ASN A 57 -11.23 -7.66 19.57
CA ASN A 57 -11.39 -9.10 19.72
C ASN A 57 -10.85 -9.59 21.06
N LEU A 58 -9.65 -9.13 21.47
CA LEU A 58 -9.07 -9.48 22.77
C LEU A 58 -9.93 -8.97 23.94
N GLU A 59 -10.45 -7.75 23.86
CA GLU A 59 -11.37 -7.21 24.88
C GLU A 59 -12.64 -8.07 25.00
N LEU A 60 -13.25 -8.39 23.87
CA LEU A 60 -14.47 -9.21 23.84
C LEU A 60 -14.22 -10.62 24.35
N GLU A 61 -13.08 -11.23 24.01
CA GLU A 61 -12.68 -12.52 24.56
C GLU A 61 -12.58 -12.48 26.08
N HIS A 62 -11.95 -11.44 26.64
CA HIS A 62 -11.86 -11.28 28.08
C HIS A 62 -13.25 -11.12 28.71
N GLU A 63 -14.12 -10.29 28.14
CA GLU A 63 -15.46 -10.06 28.66
C GLU A 63 -16.33 -11.32 28.59
N VAL A 64 -16.28 -12.07 27.50
CA VAL A 64 -16.95 -13.38 27.35
C VAL A 64 -16.45 -14.37 28.40
N GLN A 65 -15.14 -14.43 28.66
CA GLN A 65 -14.58 -15.31 29.70
C GLN A 65 -15.06 -14.92 31.10
N LYS A 66 -15.15 -13.61 31.39
CA LYS A 66 -15.65 -13.11 32.67
C LYS A 66 -17.13 -13.48 32.88
N LEU A 67 -17.96 -13.27 31.87
CA LEU A 67 -19.38 -13.61 31.90
C LEU A 67 -19.61 -15.12 32.09
N ARG A 68 -18.84 -15.95 31.38
CA ARG A 68 -18.89 -17.41 31.54
C ARG A 68 -18.62 -17.86 32.98
N LYS A 69 -17.62 -17.24 33.64
CA LYS A 69 -17.31 -17.54 35.06
C LYS A 69 -18.44 -17.14 36.00
N GLN A 70 -19.08 -15.99 35.77
CA GLN A 70 -20.22 -15.55 36.59
C GLN A 70 -21.43 -16.47 36.46
N VAL A 71 -21.75 -16.92 35.24
CA VAL A 71 -22.85 -17.88 35.03
C VAL A 71 -22.55 -19.22 35.69
N ALA A 72 -21.30 -19.69 35.66
CA ALA A 72 -20.91 -20.94 36.33
C ALA A 72 -20.88 -20.86 37.87
N GLN A 73 -20.92 -19.65 38.44
CA GLN A 73 -20.89 -19.40 39.89
C GLN A 73 -22.28 -19.09 40.49
N ASN A 74 -23.31 -18.94 39.65
CA ASN A 74 -24.72 -18.79 40.05
C ASN A 74 -25.46 -20.12 39.90
#